data_AF-A0AAD6Z207-F1
#
_entry.id   AF-A0AAD6Z207-F1
#
_cell.length_a   1.000
_cell.length_b   1.000
_cell.length_c   1.000
_cell.angle_alpha   90.00
_cell.angle_beta   90.00
_cell.angle_gamma   90.00
#
_symmetry.space_group_name_H-M   'P 1'
#
loop_
_entity.id
_entity.type
_entity.pdbx_description
1 polymer ?
#
loop_
_entity_poly.entity_id
_entity_poly.type
_entity_poly.pdbx_seq_one_letter_code
_entity_poly.pdbx_strand_id
1 'polypeptide(L)'
;EKHQVRTVQDISKIADRKTTSWRRPHMVNPSGIGRRNCGCPPCQHDRTVLLCDNPGECVETAKRLVGCILPKWNPDLVDTDLCDELALSEEEILANATSGNEDDGSAVTFDPVFRLTDISDGYRIF
;
A
#
# COMPACT_ATOMS: atom_id res chain seq x y z
N GLU A 1 -10.12 -3.85 -17.57
CA GLU A 1 -10.13 -3.26 -16.21
C GLU A 1 -10.65 -1.83 -16.29
N LYS A 2 -11.67 -1.44 -15.50
CA LYS A 2 -12.41 -0.16 -15.68
C LYS A 2 -12.10 0.90 -14.61
N HIS A 3 -11.45 0.49 -13.51
CA HIS A 3 -11.13 1.35 -12.37
C HIS A 3 -9.74 1.99 -12.46
N GLN A 4 -8.94 1.64 -13.48
CA GLN A 4 -7.59 2.17 -13.72
C GLN A 4 -6.67 2.07 -12.48
N VAL A 5 -6.66 0.91 -11.83
CA VAL A 5 -5.84 0.69 -10.63
C VAL A 5 -4.37 0.57 -11.05
N ARG A 6 -3.49 1.34 -10.41
CA ARG A 6 -2.04 1.28 -10.68
C ARG A 6 -1.21 0.97 -9.44
N THR A 7 -1.71 1.36 -8.27
CA THR A 7 -0.99 1.25 -7.01
C THR A 7 -1.80 0.47 -5.98
N VAL A 8 -1.12 -0.06 -4.96
CA VAL A 8 -1.78 -0.68 -3.79
C VAL A 8 -2.76 0.29 -3.15
N GLN A 9 -2.42 1.57 -3.09
CA GLN A 9 -3.27 2.62 -2.56
C GLN A 9 -4.59 2.76 -3.34
N ASP A 10 -4.58 2.55 -4.66
CA ASP A 10 -5.80 2.58 -5.48
C ASP A 10 -6.71 1.38 -5.16
N ILE A 11 -6.13 0.22 -4.87
CA ILE A 11 -6.87 -0.96 -4.42
C ILE A 11 -7.49 -0.69 -3.04
N SER A 12 -6.73 -0.18 -2.08
CA SER A 12 -7.24 0.17 -0.74
C SER A 12 -8.39 1.18 -0.81
N LYS A 13 -8.29 2.21 -1.66
CA LYS A 13 -9.40 3.17 -1.90
C LYS A 13 -10.69 2.49 -2.37
N ILE A 14 -10.57 1.46 -3.22
CA ILE A 14 -11.73 0.69 -3.71
C ILE A 14 -12.28 -0.22 -2.60
N ALA A 15 -11.40 -0.83 -1.80
CA ALA A 15 -11.76 -1.71 -0.69
C ALA A 15 -12.51 -0.96 0.44
N ASP A 16 -12.02 0.23 0.80
CA ASP A 16 -12.47 0.99 1.99
C ASP A 16 -13.55 2.03 1.72
N ARG A 17 -13.95 2.20 0.46
CA ARG A 17 -14.96 3.21 0.12
C ARG A 17 -16.20 3.01 0.97
N LYS A 18 -16.66 4.10 1.59
CA LYS A 18 -17.85 4.10 2.47
C LYS A 18 -19.09 3.77 1.65
N THR A 19 -19.43 2.49 1.61
CA THR A 19 -20.63 1.97 0.94
C THR A 19 -21.83 1.91 1.91
N THR A 20 -21.64 2.34 3.16
CA THR A 20 -22.60 2.40 4.27
C THR A 20 -23.50 3.65 4.23
N SER A 21 -24.06 3.99 3.07
CA SER A 21 -25.16 4.96 3.07
C SER A 21 -26.37 4.33 3.78
N TRP A 22 -26.84 4.93 4.88
CA TRP A 22 -28.04 4.48 5.60
C TRP A 22 -29.27 4.33 4.71
N ARG A 23 -29.39 5.17 3.66
CA ARG A 23 -30.53 5.12 2.72
C ARG A 23 -30.36 4.08 1.62
N ARG A 24 -29.12 3.74 1.27
CA ARG A 24 -28.78 2.78 0.20
C ARG A 24 -27.52 2.01 0.60
N PRO A 25 -27.62 1.10 1.56
CA PRO A 25 -26.46 0.37 2.04
C PRO A 25 -25.90 -0.51 0.93
N HIS A 26 -24.61 -0.77 1.01
CA HIS A 26 -24.03 -1.85 0.21
C HIS A 26 -24.75 -3.15 0.52
N MET A 27 -25.14 -3.85 -0.53
CA MET A 27 -25.80 -5.14 -0.39
C MET A 27 -24.91 -6.20 -1.01
N VAL A 28 -24.51 -7.14 -0.16
CA VAL A 28 -23.94 -8.42 -0.55
C VAL A 28 -25.05 -9.45 -0.66
N ASN A 29 -24.84 -10.48 -1.48
CA ASN A 29 -25.70 -11.66 -1.52
C ASN A 29 -25.36 -12.60 -0.33
N PRO A 30 -26.10 -13.70 -0.11
CA PRO A 30 -25.80 -14.65 0.96
C PRO A 30 -24.40 -15.29 0.88
N SER A 31 -23.79 -15.29 -0.30
CA SER A 31 -22.42 -15.75 -0.54
C SER A 31 -21.35 -14.70 -0.22
N GLY A 32 -21.74 -13.53 0.30
CA GLY A 32 -20.81 -12.43 0.62
C GLY A 32 -20.36 -11.60 -0.59
N ILE A 33 -20.90 -11.85 -1.79
CA ILE A 33 -20.50 -11.15 -3.02
C ILE A 33 -21.39 -9.92 -3.22
N GLY A 34 -20.77 -8.76 -3.49
CA GLY A 34 -21.48 -7.52 -3.80
C GLY A 34 -22.42 -7.67 -5.00
N ARG A 35 -23.66 -7.17 -4.88
CA ARG A 35 -24.65 -7.25 -5.97
C ARG A 35 -24.23 -6.40 -7.18
N ARG A 36 -24.41 -6.94 -8.39
CA ARG A 36 -24.15 -6.25 -9.67
C ARG A 36 -24.80 -4.87 -9.77
N ASN A 37 -26.04 -4.78 -9.32
CA ASN A 37 -26.85 -3.56 -9.33
C ASN A 37 -26.90 -2.85 -7.97
N CYS A 38 -25.86 -2.99 -7.13
CA CYS A 38 -25.82 -2.32 -5.82
C CYS A 38 -26.13 -0.82 -5.92
N GLY A 39 -27.14 -0.35 -5.20
CA GLY A 39 -27.65 1.03 -5.28
C GLY A 39 -26.86 2.06 -4.48
N CYS A 40 -25.76 1.69 -3.82
CA CYS A 40 -24.99 2.65 -3.05
C CYS A 40 -24.31 3.68 -3.97
N PRO A 41 -24.11 4.94 -3.53
CA PRO A 41 -23.57 6.00 -4.37
C PRO A 41 -22.23 5.66 -5.05
N PRO A 42 -21.25 5.01 -4.38
CA PRO A 42 -19.98 4.61 -5.03
C PRO A 42 -20.19 3.61 -6.18
N CYS A 43 -21.00 2.57 -5.96
CA CYS A 43 -21.30 1.58 -7.01
C CYS A 43 -22.12 2.19 -8.15
N GLN A 44 -22.99 3.16 -7.86
CA GLN A 44 -23.71 3.88 -8.89
C GLN A 44 -22.75 4.71 -9.74
N HIS A 45 -21.82 5.44 -9.13
CA HIS A 45 -20.81 6.23 -9.82
C HIS A 45 -19.96 5.35 -10.75
N ASP A 46 -19.46 4.21 -10.27
CA ASP A 46 -18.65 3.31 -11.11
C ASP A 46 -19.41 2.80 -12.32
N ARG A 47 -20.71 2.46 -12.16
CA ARG A 47 -21.54 2.00 -13.28
C ARG A 47 -21.75 3.11 -14.30
N THR A 48 -21.98 4.34 -13.86
CA THR A 48 -22.37 5.42 -14.77
C THR A 48 -21.18 6.15 -15.38
N VAL A 49 -20.09 6.32 -14.63
CA VAL A 49 -18.92 7.10 -15.04
C VAL A 49 -17.80 6.21 -15.55
N LEU A 50 -17.48 5.14 -14.80
CA LEU A 50 -16.42 4.19 -15.18
C LEU A 50 -16.95 3.05 -16.06
N LEU A 51 -18.27 3.01 -16.30
CA LEU A 51 -18.96 1.97 -17.04
C LEU A 51 -18.73 0.56 -16.46
N CYS A 52 -18.43 0.44 -15.16
CA CYS A 52 -18.14 -0.84 -14.52
C CYS A 52 -19.38 -1.72 -14.40
N ASP A 53 -19.36 -2.95 -14.93
CA ASP A 53 -20.55 -3.81 -14.96
C ASP A 53 -20.90 -4.39 -13.59
N ASN A 54 -19.91 -4.61 -12.72
CA ASN A 54 -20.09 -5.19 -11.41
C ASN A 54 -19.18 -4.55 -10.35
N PRO A 55 -19.49 -3.31 -9.91
CA PRO A 55 -18.67 -2.61 -8.92
C PRO A 55 -18.69 -3.25 -7.53
N GLY A 56 -19.69 -4.07 -7.21
CA GLY A 56 -19.73 -4.80 -5.95
C GLY A 56 -18.67 -5.89 -5.89
N GLU A 57 -18.49 -6.63 -6.99
CA GLU A 57 -17.42 -7.61 -7.12
C GLU A 57 -16.02 -6.97 -7.11
N CYS A 58 -15.85 -5.80 -7.72
CA CYS A 58 -14.59 -5.06 -7.66
C CYS A 58 -14.19 -4.70 -6.22
N VAL A 59 -15.16 -4.35 -5.37
CA VAL A 59 -14.91 -4.06 -3.94
C VAL A 59 -14.47 -5.30 -3.19
N GLU A 60 -15.20 -6.40 -3.34
CA GLU A 60 -14.87 -7.64 -2.63
C GLU A 60 -13.55 -8.24 -3.12
N THR A 61 -13.24 -8.08 -4.41
CA THR A 61 -11.95 -8.44 -4.98
C THR A 61 -10.84 -7.57 -4.41
N ALA A 62 -11.04 -6.24 -4.34
CA ALA A 62 -10.07 -5.33 -3.76
C ALA A 62 -9.79 -5.66 -2.29
N LYS A 63 -10.82 -5.89 -1.47
CA LYS A 63 -10.66 -6.32 -0.08
C LYS A 63 -9.86 -7.61 0.05
N ARG A 64 -10.14 -8.60 -0.81
CA ARG A 64 -9.40 -9.86 -0.82
C ARG A 64 -7.93 -9.64 -1.17
N LEU A 65 -7.66 -8.82 -2.19
CA LEU A 65 -6.29 -8.52 -2.62
C LEU A 65 -5.51 -7.80 -1.52
N VAL A 66 -6.10 -6.81 -0.86
CA VAL A 66 -5.49 -6.11 0.28
C VAL A 66 -5.22 -7.07 1.44
N GLY A 67 -6.16 -7.97 1.74
CA GLY A 67 -5.97 -9.02 2.75
C GLY A 67 -4.89 -10.05 2.42
N CYS A 68 -4.45 -10.16 1.16
CA CYS A 68 -3.33 -11.01 0.76
C CYS A 68 -1.97 -10.30 0.83
N ILE A 69 -1.93 -8.99 1.09
CA ILE A 69 -0.67 -8.27 1.22
C ILE A 69 0.01 -8.70 2.51
N LEU A 70 1.28 -9.11 2.39
CA LEU A 70 2.09 -9.51 3.54
C LEU A 70 2.15 -8.37 4.56
N PRO A 71 2.22 -8.68 5.88
CA PRO A 71 2.20 -7.66 6.91
C PRO A 71 3.22 -6.54 6.70
N LYS A 72 4.44 -6.88 6.26
CA LYS A 72 5.51 -5.93 5.91
C LYS A 72 5.11 -4.84 4.91
N TRP A 73 4.20 -5.15 4.00
CA TRP A 73 3.83 -4.28 2.89
C TRP A 73 2.38 -3.81 2.97
N ASN A 74 1.65 -4.19 4.02
CA ASN A 74 0.23 -3.91 4.15
C ASN A 74 0.01 -2.52 4.75
N PRO A 75 -0.53 -1.55 4.00
CA PRO A 75 -0.70 -0.17 4.47
C PRO A 75 -1.74 -0.04 5.60
N ASP A 76 -2.59 -1.05 5.80
CA ASP A 76 -3.66 -1.02 6.80
C ASP A 76 -3.17 -1.52 8.17
N LEU A 77 -1.98 -2.13 8.23
CA LEU A 77 -1.32 -2.52 9.46
C LEU A 77 -0.47 -1.35 9.97
N VAL A 78 -1.12 -0.46 10.71
CA VAL A 78 -0.42 0.55 11.52
C VAL A 78 0.10 -0.18 12.75
N ASP A 79 1.38 -0.53 12.73
CA ASP A 79 2.13 -1.05 13.88
C ASP A 79 1.77 -2.45 14.36
N THR A 80 2.56 -3.45 13.94
CA THR A 80 2.88 -4.60 14.77
C THR A 80 4.26 -5.07 14.39
N ASP A 81 5.29 -4.45 14.97
CA ASP A 81 6.58 -5.11 15.11
C ASP A 81 7.15 -5.64 13.77
N LEU A 82 7.32 -4.75 12.79
CA LEU A 82 8.31 -4.99 11.74
C LEU A 82 9.69 -4.82 12.41
N CYS A 83 9.99 -5.72 13.36
CA CYS A 83 11.33 -6.05 13.81
C CYS A 83 12.07 -6.59 12.58
N ASP A 84 12.42 -5.72 11.64
CA ASP A 84 13.51 -6.03 10.73
C ASP A 84 14.87 -5.79 11.42
N GLU A 85 14.87 -5.29 12.67
CA GLU A 85 16.06 -4.82 13.38
C GLU A 85 16.79 -3.71 12.59
N LEU A 86 16.09 -3.02 11.65
CA LEU A 86 16.64 -1.96 10.80
C LEU A 86 16.09 -0.57 11.14
N ALA A 87 15.24 -0.47 12.16
CA ALA A 87 14.91 0.82 12.73
C ALA A 87 16.19 1.43 13.30
N LEU A 88 16.63 2.54 12.72
CA LEU A 88 17.74 3.31 13.26
C LEU A 88 17.42 3.66 14.72
N SER A 89 18.33 3.34 15.62
CA SER A 89 18.30 3.83 16.98
C SER A 89 18.34 5.36 17.00
N GLU A 90 17.88 5.99 18.08
CA GLU A 90 17.99 7.44 18.24
C GLU A 90 19.45 7.93 18.09
N GLU A 91 20.41 7.11 18.54
CA GLU A 91 21.85 7.38 18.40
C GLU A 91 22.29 7.36 16.93
N GLU A 92 21.86 6.38 16.14
CA GLU A 92 22.17 6.29 14.70
C GLU A 92 21.48 7.40 13.88
N ILE A 93 20.26 7.80 14.26
CA ILE A 93 19.58 8.95 13.66
C ILE A 93 20.37 10.23 13.91
N LEU A 94 20.82 10.45 15.15
CA LEU A 94 21.62 11.61 15.52
C LEU A 94 22.98 11.61 14.80
N ALA A 95 23.65 10.46 14.73
CA ALA A 95 24.93 10.32 14.02
C ALA A 95 24.80 10.56 12.51
N ASN A 96 23.72 10.06 11.88
CA ASN A 96 23.43 10.32 10.47
C ASN A 96 23.11 11.82 10.22
N ALA A 97 22.47 12.48 11.19
CA ALA A 97 22.16 13.91 11.09
C ALA A 97 23.42 14.80 11.24
N THR A 98 24.40 14.39 12.05
CA THR A 98 25.67 15.11 12.21
C THR A 98 26.65 14.85 11.07
N SER A 99 26.61 13.67 10.44
CA SER A 99 27.49 13.29 9.31
C SER A 99 27.32 14.17 8.06
N GLY A 100 26.20 14.89 7.94
CA GLY A 100 25.99 15.87 6.85
C GLY A 100 26.61 17.24 7.09
N ASN A 101 27.07 17.54 8.32
CA ASN A 101 27.51 18.88 8.73
C ASN A 101 29.00 18.96 9.09
N GLU A 102 29.72 17.84 9.13
CA GLU A 102 31.11 17.78 9.59
C GLU A 102 32.18 17.88 8.48
N ASP A 103 31.79 17.97 7.20
CA ASP A 103 32.76 18.02 6.10
C ASP A 103 32.85 19.42 5.47
N ASP A 104 34.09 19.86 5.27
CA ASP A 104 34.61 21.20 4.94
C ASP A 104 34.19 21.73 3.55
N GLY A 105 32.90 21.61 3.20
CA GLY A 105 32.39 21.95 1.87
C GLY A 105 32.71 20.90 0.79
N SER A 106 33.27 19.74 1.15
CA SER A 106 33.38 18.59 0.26
C SER A 106 31.99 17.99 0.01
N ALA A 107 31.60 17.91 -1.25
CA ALA A 107 30.41 17.15 -1.63
C ALA A 107 30.62 15.69 -1.24
N VAL A 108 29.69 15.13 -0.45
CA VAL A 108 29.61 13.69 -0.21
C VAL A 108 29.48 13.03 -1.57
N THR A 109 30.56 12.38 -2.02
CA THR A 109 30.63 11.71 -3.31
C THR A 109 30.53 10.22 -3.06
N PHE A 110 29.51 9.61 -3.65
CA PHE A 110 29.37 8.16 -3.64
C PHE A 110 30.42 7.57 -4.57
N ASP A 111 31.31 6.74 -4.03
CA ASP A 111 32.22 5.92 -4.82
C ASP A 111 31.51 4.63 -5.23
N PRO A 112 31.14 4.45 -6.52
CA PRO A 112 30.49 3.23 -6.98
C PRO A 112 31.45 2.03 -7.04
N VAL A 113 32.75 2.22 -6.81
CA VAL A 113 33.79 1.18 -6.90
C VAL A 113 34.16 0.67 -5.52
N PHE A 114 33.21 0.02 -4.85
CA PHE A 114 33.50 -0.75 -3.63
C PHE A 114 33.68 -2.23 -3.97
N ARG A 115 34.61 -2.89 -3.28
CA ARG A 115 34.84 -4.33 -3.40
C ARG A 115 34.20 -5.03 -2.21
N LEU A 116 33.33 -5.96 -2.51
CA LEU A 116 32.72 -6.84 -1.53
C LEU A 116 33.57 -8.10 -1.36
N THR A 117 33.68 -8.58 -0.13
CA THR A 117 34.30 -9.86 0.19
C THR A 117 33.36 -11.02 -0.11
N ASP A 118 32.09 -10.87 0.23
CA ASP A 118 30.99 -11.78 -0.13
C ASP A 118 29.85 -10.99 -0.79
N ILE A 119 29.10 -11.62 -1.68
CA ILE A 119 27.94 -10.99 -2.32
C ILE A 119 26.87 -10.61 -1.29
N SER A 120 26.77 -11.35 -0.18
CA SER A 120 25.88 -11.03 0.94
C SER A 120 26.23 -9.72 1.64
N ASP A 121 27.47 -9.24 1.50
CA ASP A 121 27.96 -8.05 2.20
C ASP A 121 27.47 -6.75 1.55
N GLY A 122 27.12 -6.79 0.26
CA GLY A 122 26.62 -5.61 -0.46
C GLY A 122 25.29 -5.80 -1.17
N TYR A 123 24.79 -7.02 -1.28
CA TYR A 123 23.48 -7.31 -1.84
C TYR A 123 22.66 -8.10 -0.84
N ARG A 124 21.69 -7.44 -0.22
CA ARG A 124 20.57 -8.11 0.41
C ARG A 124 19.49 -8.32 -0.64
N ILE A 125 19.32 -9.56 -1.07
CA ILE A 125 18.23 -9.96 -1.97
C ILE A 125 17.00 -10.15 -1.10
N PHE A 126 15.98 -9.32 -1.32
CA PHE A 126 14.70 -9.33 -0.60
C PHE A 126 13.61 -10.02 -1.42
#